data_AF-A0A973TWV4-F1
#
_entry.id   AF-A0A973TWV4-F1
#
_cell.length_a   1.000
_cell.length_b   1.000
_cell.length_c   1.000
_cell.angle_alpha   90.00
_cell.angle_beta   90.00
_cell.angle_gamma   90.00
#
_symmetry.space_group_name_H-M   'P 1'
#
loop_
_entity.id
_entity.type
_entity.pdbx_description
1 polymer ?
#
loop_
_entity_poly.entity_id
_entity_poly.type
_entity_poly.pdbx_seq_one_letter_code
_entity_poly.pdbx_strand_id
1 'polypeptide(L)'
;MARVKSKGFTPSRAKNLVGVAKVLAPALIPVMAPVAARAAALLSDRYDHYRASRLGVPVHQLTRYSGKGARLHARIAGFGEALAPLRDTEPTYAQDTDKRLAQLLAAVRASERMPAPRRKAAHRAISVDLDAMEADLLKRLGV
;
A
#
# COMPACT_ATOMS: atom_id res chain seq x y z
N MET A 1 -10.23 53.61 -9.50
CA MET A 1 -10.05 52.13 -9.53
C MET A 1 -8.57 51.82 -9.49
N ALA A 2 -8.05 51.30 -8.36
CA ALA A 2 -6.63 51.05 -8.14
C ALA A 2 -6.23 49.67 -8.68
N ARG A 3 -5.28 49.64 -9.63
CA ARG A 3 -4.67 48.40 -10.16
C ARG A 3 -3.78 47.76 -9.10
N VAL A 4 -4.10 46.54 -8.67
CA VAL A 4 -3.21 45.71 -7.86
C VAL A 4 -2.06 45.21 -8.75
N LYS A 5 -0.88 45.79 -8.53
CA LYS A 5 0.37 45.43 -9.21
C LYS A 5 0.85 44.08 -8.68
N SER A 6 0.86 43.05 -9.53
CA SER A 6 1.47 41.74 -9.22
C SER A 6 2.97 41.92 -8.97
N LYS A 7 3.40 41.68 -7.73
CA LYS A 7 4.82 41.73 -7.34
C LYS A 7 5.47 40.42 -7.76
N GLY A 8 6.22 40.42 -8.85
CA GLY A 8 7.09 39.32 -9.23
C GLY A 8 8.11 38.98 -8.14
N PHE A 9 8.44 37.70 -8.01
CA PHE A 9 9.49 37.21 -7.11
C PHE A 9 10.84 37.72 -7.58
N THR A 10 11.34 38.77 -6.95
CA THR A 10 12.70 39.25 -7.19
C THR A 10 13.70 38.32 -6.50
N PRO A 11 14.84 37.98 -7.12
CA PRO A 11 15.81 37.02 -6.57
C PRO A 11 16.34 37.44 -5.19
N SER A 12 16.36 38.75 -4.90
CA SER A 12 16.69 39.27 -3.57
C SER A 12 15.67 38.85 -2.49
N ARG A 13 14.36 38.81 -2.80
CA ARG A 13 13.34 38.34 -1.86
C ARG A 13 13.36 36.83 -1.66
N ALA A 14 13.71 36.06 -2.69
CA ALA A 14 13.87 34.61 -2.56
C ALA A 14 15.03 34.26 -1.61
N LYS A 15 16.17 34.96 -1.73
CA LYS A 15 17.30 34.80 -0.81
C LYS A 15 16.94 35.17 0.64
N ASN A 16 16.20 36.27 0.83
CA ASN A 16 15.74 36.68 2.15
C ASN A 16 14.72 35.68 2.73
N LEU A 17 13.83 35.12 1.91
CA LEU A 17 12.87 34.11 2.34
C LEU A 17 13.54 32.82 2.80
N VAL A 18 14.56 32.34 2.09
CA VAL A 18 15.34 31.15 2.48
C VAL A 18 16.11 31.41 3.79
N GLY A 19 16.68 32.60 3.96
CA GLY A 19 17.34 33.01 5.20
C GLY A 19 16.38 33.05 6.38
N VAL A 20 15.20 33.66 6.21
CA VAL A 20 14.16 33.74 7.24
C VAL A 20 13.58 32.36 7.57
N ALA A 21 13.33 31.52 6.56
CA ALA A 21 12.84 30.17 6.74
C ALA A 21 13.84 29.31 7.53
N LYS A 22 15.16 29.44 7.30
CA LYS A 22 16.18 28.68 8.02
C LYS A 22 16.24 29.02 9.52
N VAL A 23 15.90 30.25 9.89
CA VAL A 23 15.88 30.73 11.28
C VAL A 23 14.55 30.40 11.97
N LEU A 24 13.43 30.55 11.27
CA LEU A 24 12.10 30.34 11.85
C LEU A 24 11.65 28.88 11.80
N ALA A 25 12.16 28.06 10.86
CA ALA A 25 11.76 26.66 10.74
C ALA A 25 11.97 25.89 12.04
N PRO A 26 13.15 25.91 12.72
CA PRO A 26 13.35 25.15 13.96
C PRO A 26 12.40 25.56 15.09
N ALA A 27 12.06 26.85 15.17
CA ALA A 27 11.15 27.39 16.19
C ALA A 27 9.69 27.02 15.93
N LEU A 28 9.30 26.86 14.66
CA LEU A 28 7.95 26.48 14.26
C LEU A 28 7.72 24.97 14.24
N ILE A 29 8.78 24.16 14.19
CA ILE A 29 8.70 22.68 14.26
C ILE A 29 7.84 22.20 15.44
N PRO A 30 8.07 22.60 16.71
CA PRO A 30 7.30 22.06 17.83
C PRO A 30 5.82 22.47 17.82
N VAL A 31 5.48 23.62 17.22
CA VAL A 31 4.11 24.13 17.16
C VAL A 31 3.33 23.52 15.99
N MET A 32 4.01 23.33 14.85
CA MET A 32 3.40 22.79 13.64
C MET A 32 3.42 21.25 13.60
N ALA A 33 4.33 20.59 14.32
CA ALA A 33 4.40 19.14 14.43
C ALA A 33 3.06 18.50 14.85
N PRO A 34 2.36 18.93 15.92
CA PRO A 34 1.07 18.34 16.28
C PRO A 34 -0.03 18.63 15.27
N VAL A 35 0.00 19.77 14.56
CA VAL A 35 -1.00 20.11 13.54
C VAL A 35 -0.77 19.30 12.26
N ALA A 36 0.48 19.15 11.83
CA ALA A 36 0.86 18.29 10.71
C ALA A 36 0.57 16.81 11.01
N ALA A 37 0.84 16.34 12.23
CA ALA A 37 0.50 14.99 12.67
C ALA A 37 -1.01 14.74 12.68
N ARG A 38 -1.81 15.74 13.11
CA ARG A 38 -3.29 15.65 13.06
C ARG A 38 -3.83 15.71 11.64
N ALA A 39 -3.22 16.50 10.75
CA ALA A 39 -3.58 16.53 9.33
C ALA A 39 -3.22 15.21 8.62
N ALA A 40 -2.08 14.60 8.95
CA ALA A 40 -1.72 13.27 8.49
C ALA A 40 -2.69 12.20 9.01
N ALA A 41 -3.06 12.25 10.30
CA ALA A 41 -4.03 11.33 10.88
C ALA A 41 -5.41 11.43 10.23
N LEU A 42 -5.88 12.65 9.89
CA LEU A 42 -7.17 12.86 9.21
C LEU A 42 -7.14 12.44 7.72
N LEU A 43 -5.97 12.46 7.08
CA LEU A 43 -5.78 11.90 5.73
C LEU A 43 -5.75 10.36 5.76
N SER A 44 -5.12 9.77 6.78
CA SER A 44 -5.11 8.32 7.02
C SER A 44 -6.52 7.79 7.32
N ASP A 45 -7.31 8.51 8.12
CA ASP A 45 -8.66 8.08 8.54
C ASP A 45 -9.61 7.91 7.34
N ARG A 46 -9.51 8.80 6.32
CA ARG A 46 -10.31 8.65 5.10
C ARG A 46 -9.82 7.53 4.18
N TYR A 47 -8.53 7.19 4.22
CA TYR A 47 -7.97 6.09 3.46
C TYR A 47 -8.34 4.73 4.07
N ASP A 48 -8.36 4.64 5.40
CA ASP A 48 -8.75 3.43 6.12
C ASP A 48 -10.26 3.14 6.03
N HIS A 49 -11.11 4.17 5.95
CA HIS A 49 -12.56 3.97 5.71
C HIS A 49 -12.90 3.51 4.28
N TYR A 50 -12.10 3.87 3.27
CA TYR A 50 -12.22 3.27 1.94
C TYR A 50 -11.72 1.81 1.90
N ARG A 51 -10.79 1.45 2.81
CA ARG A 51 -10.29 0.08 3.01
C ARG A 51 -11.28 -0.80 3.78
N ALA A 52 -12.16 -0.21 4.59
CA ALA A 52 -13.09 -0.92 5.46
C ALA A 52 -14.37 -1.42 4.76
N SER A 53 -14.73 -0.88 3.59
CA SER A 53 -16.03 -1.18 2.93
C SER A 53 -15.97 -2.20 1.79
N ARG A 54 -14.80 -2.81 1.49
CA ARG A 54 -14.65 -3.69 0.31
C ARG A 54 -14.14 -5.09 0.56
N LEU A 55 -13.84 -5.50 1.78
CA LEU A 55 -13.42 -6.88 2.05
C LEU A 55 -13.93 -7.29 3.43
N GLY A 56 -15.03 -8.04 3.45
CA GLY A 56 -15.59 -8.68 4.64
C GLY A 56 -14.71 -9.77 5.26
N VAL A 57 -13.38 -9.57 5.31
CA VAL A 57 -12.43 -10.35 6.12
C VAL A 57 -11.29 -9.41 6.53
N PRO A 58 -11.16 -9.07 7.82
CA PRO A 58 -10.07 -8.22 8.29
C PRO A 58 -8.71 -8.90 8.08
N VAL A 59 -7.84 -8.21 7.35
CA VAL A 59 -6.42 -8.54 7.19
C VAL A 59 -5.70 -8.05 8.45
N HIS A 60 -5.90 -8.75 9.56
CA HIS A 60 -5.00 -8.64 10.69
C HIS A 60 -4.33 -9.99 10.95
N GLN A 61 -3.01 -9.90 11.01
CA GLN A 61 -2.07 -10.75 11.71
C GLN A 61 -1.60 -12.00 10.96
N LEU A 62 -0.38 -11.86 10.43
CA LEU A 62 0.55 -12.88 9.94
C LEU A 62 1.05 -13.87 11.01
N THR A 63 0.61 -13.79 12.28
CA THR A 63 0.87 -14.83 13.30
C THR A 63 0.05 -16.12 13.07
N ARG A 64 -0.63 -16.23 11.92
CA ARG A 64 -1.88 -16.98 11.68
C ARG A 64 -1.78 -18.05 10.58
N TYR A 65 -0.61 -18.19 9.95
CA TYR A 65 -0.39 -19.13 8.85
C TYR A 65 0.10 -20.48 9.37
N SER A 66 -0.79 -21.17 10.07
CA SER A 66 -0.64 -22.57 10.47
C SER A 66 -1.48 -23.46 9.55
N GLY A 67 -1.14 -24.74 9.45
CA GLY A 67 -1.90 -25.71 8.66
C GLY A 67 -1.23 -26.14 7.36
N LYS A 68 -2.00 -26.79 6.49
CA LYS A 68 -1.47 -27.52 5.32
C LYS A 68 -1.08 -26.56 4.19
N GLY A 69 -1.68 -25.37 4.17
CA GLY A 69 -1.44 -24.29 3.21
C GLY A 69 -0.48 -23.19 3.68
N ALA A 70 0.19 -23.35 4.83
CA ALA A 70 1.00 -22.30 5.47
C ALA A 70 2.00 -21.61 4.53
N ARG A 71 2.68 -22.38 3.66
CA ARG A 71 3.62 -21.83 2.67
C ARG A 71 2.94 -20.92 1.64
N LEU A 72 1.78 -21.34 1.12
CA LEU A 72 1.02 -20.54 0.15
C LEU A 72 0.49 -19.26 0.81
N HIS A 73 0.04 -19.38 2.06
CA HIS A 73 -0.37 -18.24 2.85
C HIS A 73 0.74 -17.19 3.04
N ALA A 74 1.94 -17.62 3.45
CA ALA A 74 3.08 -16.73 3.60
C ALA A 74 3.46 -16.07 2.26
N ARG A 75 3.43 -16.84 1.16
CA ARG A 75 3.72 -16.32 -0.18
C ARG A 75 2.72 -15.28 -0.65
N ILE A 76 1.42 -15.50 -0.44
CA ILE A 76 0.36 -14.53 -0.76
C ILE A 76 0.56 -13.24 0.03
N ALA A 77 0.93 -13.34 1.32
CA ALA A 77 1.17 -12.18 2.15
C ALA A 77 2.40 -11.39 1.68
N GLY A 78 3.51 -12.09 1.40
CA GLY A 78 4.72 -11.48 0.83
C GLY A 78 4.48 -10.83 -0.53
N PHE A 79 3.63 -11.42 -1.38
CA PHE A 79 3.21 -10.80 -2.64
C PHE A 79 2.52 -9.45 -2.39
N GLY A 80 1.57 -9.41 -1.45
CA GLY A 80 0.85 -8.17 -1.10
C GLY A 80 1.76 -7.06 -0.55
N GLU A 81 2.88 -7.42 0.09
CA GLU A 81 3.93 -6.50 0.51
C GLU A 81 4.76 -6.01 -0.68
N ALA A 82 5.19 -6.92 -1.56
CA ALA A 82 5.95 -6.60 -2.77
C ALA A 82 5.18 -5.71 -3.76
N LEU A 83 3.86 -5.66 -3.65
CA LEU A 83 2.98 -4.79 -4.45
C LEU A 83 2.98 -3.33 -3.98
N ALA A 84 3.48 -3.04 -2.78
CA ALA A 84 3.42 -1.69 -2.19
C ALA A 84 4.01 -0.58 -3.10
N PRO A 85 5.14 -0.75 -3.79
CA PRO A 85 5.68 0.27 -4.69
C PRO A 85 4.78 0.60 -5.88
N LEU A 86 3.97 -0.37 -6.34
CA LEU A 86 3.08 -0.21 -7.49
C LEU A 86 1.73 0.42 -7.13
N ARG A 87 1.43 0.62 -5.84
CA ARG A 87 0.15 1.20 -5.43
C ARG A 87 -0.02 2.66 -5.87
N ASP A 88 1.08 3.40 -5.95
CA ASP A 88 1.06 4.80 -6.36
C ASP A 88 1.25 4.96 -7.87
N THR A 89 2.07 4.11 -8.50
CA THR A 89 2.40 4.20 -9.92
C THR A 89 1.40 3.47 -10.83
N GLU A 90 0.89 2.32 -10.38
CA GLU A 90 -0.04 1.46 -11.12
C GLU A 90 -1.23 1.03 -10.25
N PRO A 91 -2.07 1.98 -9.77
CA PRO A 91 -3.10 1.72 -8.77
C PRO A 91 -4.14 0.69 -9.23
N THR A 92 -4.53 0.69 -10.51
CA THR A 92 -5.49 -0.28 -11.06
C THR A 92 -4.92 -1.70 -11.01
N TYR A 93 -3.66 -1.87 -11.45
CA TYR A 93 -2.98 -3.15 -11.40
C TYR A 93 -2.86 -3.67 -9.95
N ALA A 94 -2.45 -2.78 -9.03
CA ALA A 94 -2.34 -3.13 -7.63
C ALA A 94 -3.69 -3.56 -7.03
N GLN A 95 -4.78 -2.83 -7.31
CA GLN A 95 -6.10 -3.19 -6.82
C GLN A 95 -6.61 -4.52 -7.38
N ASP A 96 -6.41 -4.80 -8.66
CA ASP A 96 -6.85 -6.05 -9.27
C ASP A 96 -6.01 -7.24 -8.80
N THR A 97 -4.72 -7.02 -8.57
CA THR A 97 -3.82 -8.00 -7.99
C THR A 97 -4.20 -8.32 -6.54
N ASP A 98 -4.47 -7.31 -5.70
CA ASP A 98 -4.95 -7.50 -4.33
C ASP A 98 -6.27 -8.31 -4.29
N LYS A 99 -7.20 -8.06 -5.21
CA LYS A 99 -8.43 -8.87 -5.34
C LYS A 99 -8.12 -10.32 -5.69
N ARG A 100 -7.21 -10.56 -6.64
CA ARG A 100 -6.81 -11.91 -7.05
C ARG A 100 -6.09 -12.66 -5.93
N LEU A 101 -5.21 -12.01 -5.18
CA LEU A 101 -4.57 -12.57 -3.99
C LEU A 101 -5.61 -12.96 -2.91
N ALA A 102 -6.65 -12.14 -2.71
CA ALA A 102 -7.73 -12.49 -1.79
C ALA A 102 -8.52 -13.72 -2.26
N GLN A 103 -8.76 -13.87 -3.57
CA GLN A 103 -9.39 -15.07 -4.14
C GLN A 103 -8.52 -16.32 -3.95
N LEU A 104 -7.21 -16.22 -4.21
CA LEU A 104 -6.26 -17.32 -3.99
C LEU A 104 -6.19 -17.69 -2.51
N LEU A 105 -6.22 -16.71 -1.60
CA LEU A 105 -6.27 -16.95 -0.16
C LEU A 105 -7.52 -17.74 0.25
N ALA A 106 -8.68 -17.39 -0.31
CA ALA A 106 -9.92 -18.13 -0.10
C ALA A 106 -9.84 -19.55 -0.67
N ALA A 107 -9.23 -19.72 -1.85
CA ALA A 107 -9.03 -21.02 -2.48
C ALA A 107 -8.11 -21.93 -1.64
N VAL A 108 -7.01 -21.41 -1.07
CA VAL A 108 -6.15 -22.14 -0.15
C VAL A 108 -6.99 -22.67 1.03
N ARG A 109 -7.72 -21.79 1.74
CA ARG A 109 -8.56 -22.18 2.87
C ARG A 109 -9.63 -23.21 2.50
N ALA A 110 -10.25 -23.07 1.33
CA ALA A 110 -11.24 -24.03 0.84
C ALA A 110 -10.61 -25.40 0.57
N SER A 111 -9.40 -25.44 0.00
CA SER A 111 -8.69 -26.67 -0.30
C SER A 111 -8.25 -27.44 0.94
N GLU A 112 -8.05 -26.78 2.09
CA GLU A 112 -7.65 -27.45 3.33
C GLU A 112 -8.69 -28.45 3.85
N ARG A 113 -9.97 -28.24 3.51
CA ARG A 113 -11.09 -29.14 3.82
C ARG A 113 -11.21 -30.32 2.85
N MET A 114 -10.39 -30.37 1.80
CA MET A 114 -10.43 -31.44 0.80
C MET A 114 -9.58 -32.66 1.23
N PRO A 115 -9.90 -33.87 0.73
CA PRO A 115 -9.04 -35.04 0.83
C PRO A 115 -7.64 -34.77 0.29
N ALA A 116 -6.64 -35.48 0.81
CA ALA A 116 -5.22 -35.17 0.55
C ALA A 116 -4.85 -35.08 -0.95
N PRO A 117 -5.30 -35.98 -1.84
CA PRO A 117 -4.97 -35.87 -3.27
C PRO A 117 -5.53 -34.59 -3.90
N ARG A 118 -6.81 -34.27 -3.64
CA ARG A 118 -7.47 -33.07 -4.17
C ARG A 118 -6.87 -31.78 -3.61
N ARG A 119 -6.55 -31.75 -2.31
CA ARG A 119 -5.88 -30.61 -1.68
C ARG A 119 -4.51 -30.34 -2.30
N LYS A 120 -3.69 -31.38 -2.50
CA LYS A 120 -2.36 -31.23 -3.13
C LYS A 120 -2.47 -30.70 -4.56
N ALA A 121 -3.42 -31.21 -5.34
CA ALA A 121 -3.68 -30.72 -6.68
C ALA A 121 -4.09 -29.23 -6.68
N ALA A 122 -5.01 -28.84 -5.79
CA ALA A 122 -5.43 -27.45 -5.62
C ALA A 122 -4.26 -26.54 -5.20
N HIS A 123 -3.46 -26.95 -4.20
CA HIS A 123 -2.26 -26.20 -3.79
C HIS A 123 -1.27 -26.02 -4.93
N ARG A 124 -1.07 -27.03 -5.78
CA ARG A 124 -0.19 -26.93 -6.95
C ARG A 124 -0.74 -25.92 -7.96
N ALA A 125 -2.03 -25.96 -8.27
CA ALA A 125 -2.65 -25.00 -9.18
C ALA A 125 -2.52 -23.56 -8.67
N ILE A 126 -2.80 -23.33 -7.39
CA ILE A 126 -2.62 -22.02 -6.74
C ILE A 126 -1.17 -21.55 -6.79
N SER A 127 -0.20 -22.47 -6.59
CA SER A 127 1.22 -22.13 -6.72
C SER A 127 1.58 -21.66 -8.12
N VAL A 128 1.08 -22.33 -9.16
CA VAL A 128 1.32 -21.96 -10.56
C VAL A 128 0.72 -20.59 -10.88
N ASP A 129 -0.47 -20.30 -10.37
CA ASP A 129 -1.09 -18.97 -10.51
C ASP A 129 -0.24 -17.88 -9.85
N LEU A 130 0.29 -18.14 -8.65
CA LEU A 130 1.19 -17.23 -7.96
C LEU A 130 2.50 -17.03 -8.74
N ASP A 131 3.08 -18.10 -9.30
CA ASP A 131 4.30 -18.02 -10.13
C ASP A 131 4.08 -17.09 -11.33
N ALA A 132 2.94 -17.24 -12.03
CA ALA A 132 2.60 -16.41 -13.18
C ALA A 132 2.37 -14.93 -12.80
N MET A 133 1.69 -14.68 -11.68
CA MET A 133 1.51 -13.32 -11.17
C MET A 133 2.83 -12.69 -10.73
N GLU A 134 3.72 -13.47 -10.11
CA GLU A 134 5.01 -12.98 -9.63
C GLU A 134 5.92 -12.61 -10.81
N ALA A 135 5.91 -13.41 -11.87
CA ALA A 135 6.62 -13.07 -13.10
C ALA A 135 6.11 -11.77 -13.73
N ASP A 136 4.80 -11.48 -13.67
CA ASP A 136 4.25 -10.20 -14.15
C ASP A 136 4.63 -9.04 -13.22
N LEU A 137 4.59 -9.26 -11.89
CA LEU A 137 5.01 -8.29 -10.90
C LEU A 137 6.47 -7.88 -11.11
N LEU A 138 7.38 -8.85 -11.27
CA LEU A 138 8.81 -8.60 -11.45
C LEU A 138 9.09 -7.79 -12.72
N LYS A 139 8.41 -8.11 -13.83
CA LYS A 139 8.49 -7.32 -15.08
C LYS A 139 8.11 -5.86 -14.88
N ARG A 140 7.07 -5.59 -14.08
CA ARG A 140 6.62 -4.22 -13.77
C ARG A 140 7.57 -3.50 -12.82
N LEU A 141 8.17 -4.23 -11.89
CA LEU A 141 9.21 -3.71 -11.00
C LEU A 141 10.55 -3.52 -11.72
N GLY A 142 10.70 -4.05 -12.94
CA GLY A 142 11.91 -3.91 -13.76
C GLY A 142 13.07 -4.80 -13.30
N VAL A 143 12.77 -5.92 -12.66
CA VAL A 143 13.75 -6.91 -12.15
C VAL A 143 13.59 -8.28 -12.79
#